data_AF-A0A286EKZ3-F1
#
_entry.id   AF-A0A286EKZ3-F1
#
_cell.length_a   1.000
_cell.length_b   1.000
_cell.length_c   1.000
_cell.angle_alpha   90.00
_cell.angle_beta   90.00
_cell.angle_gamma   90.00
#
_symmetry.space_group_name_H-M   'P 1'
#
loop_
_entity.id
_entity.type
_entity.pdbx_description
1 polymer ?
#
loop_
_entity_poly.entity_id
_entity_poly.type
_entity_poly.pdbx_seq_one_letter_code
_entity_poly.pdbx_strand_id
1 'polypeptide(L)'
;MPGSEALPVTLQPISDTGEASWPSAIWVGEIDDQTTLSGLVGLDRSKGYARARVLVRHGRSTRGFVEVAVVDGLIDGDDLARRISALAPAPPPPARPSDPPISLLICTRSRPDALRSALTDALALGYSNYEVLVVDNGPENPSTRLVVEEFDDPRLRRVEAPIQGLARARNVGLLAAAHDIVAFTDDDVVVDRWWLDGIADGFARGEKVACVSGIVPTVEIGSSAEWYFDSRFNWADSCTQDVFAAAQKRAGEPLFPFRVGRYGTGANFAVRRDAMLAIGGFDEGFGVGSPTGGGEDIDMFVRVLLAGYELAFEPAAVIWHKHRADTADLKRQIADYGLGLGAWLTKLIVNPKTLVMILRRLLPALLYLARLTKVESPQTDTTHHELFADVGKIERSGIIRGPYALWRARRSGGRARPLLGLNGTGADVVTPKTAPEVPEVPDAPASVTSVSAQTKESKQS
;
A
#
# COMPACT_ATOMS: atom_id res chain seq x y z
N MET A 1 -1.13 0.97 -49.84
CA MET A 1 -0.74 1.16 -48.43
C MET A 1 -0.93 2.64 -48.13
N PRO A 2 -2.07 3.06 -47.57
CA PRO A 2 -2.17 4.41 -47.01
C PRO A 2 -1.12 4.52 -45.90
N GLY A 3 -0.40 5.63 -45.88
CA GLY A 3 0.72 5.84 -44.97
C GLY A 3 0.32 5.71 -43.51
N SER A 4 1.24 5.15 -42.72
CA SER A 4 1.23 5.24 -41.26
C SER A 4 1.33 6.71 -40.85
N GLU A 5 0.22 7.44 -40.83
CA GLU A 5 0.14 8.66 -40.02
C GLU A 5 0.31 8.23 -38.58
N ALA A 6 1.45 8.61 -37.98
CA ALA A 6 1.70 8.37 -36.57
C ALA A 6 0.58 9.03 -35.78
N LEU A 7 -0.06 8.27 -34.89
CA LEU A 7 -1.10 8.81 -34.01
C LEU A 7 -0.50 9.95 -33.18
N PRO A 8 -1.25 11.04 -32.97
CA PRO A 8 -0.74 12.21 -32.26
C PRO A 8 -0.41 11.92 -30.80
N VAL A 9 -1.09 10.94 -30.19
CA VAL A 9 -0.88 10.50 -28.80
C VAL A 9 -0.96 8.98 -28.74
N THR A 10 0.02 8.36 -28.07
CA THR A 10 0.01 6.94 -27.70
C THR A 10 0.25 6.81 -26.19
N LEU A 11 -0.72 6.28 -25.46
CA LEU A 11 -0.62 6.06 -24.02
C LEU A 11 0.18 4.81 -23.70
N GLN A 12 0.94 4.84 -22.61
CA GLN A 12 1.75 3.72 -22.13
C GLN A 12 0.99 2.95 -21.04
N PRO A 13 1.06 1.61 -21.02
CA PRO A 13 0.47 0.83 -19.94
C PRO A 13 1.30 1.01 -18.66
N ILE A 14 0.65 0.78 -17.52
CA ILE A 14 1.37 0.59 -16.24
C ILE A 14 2.06 -0.77 -16.20
N SER A 15 1.38 -1.81 -16.68
CA SER A 15 1.94 -3.16 -16.75
C SER A 15 2.97 -3.29 -17.87
N ASP A 16 3.95 -4.17 -17.66
CA ASP A 16 4.90 -4.53 -18.71
C ASP A 16 4.39 -5.56 -19.71
N THR A 17 3.20 -6.12 -19.47
CA THR A 17 2.55 -7.11 -20.33
C THR A 17 2.08 -6.48 -21.65
N GLY A 18 2.12 -7.28 -22.73
CA GLY A 18 1.84 -6.81 -24.10
C GLY A 18 0.61 -7.40 -24.77
N GLU A 19 0.01 -8.45 -24.20
CA GLU A 19 -1.12 -9.17 -24.79
C GLU A 19 -2.04 -9.75 -23.71
N ALA A 20 -3.35 -9.58 -23.89
CA ALA A 20 -4.37 -10.21 -23.06
C ALA A 20 -5.14 -11.28 -23.84
N SER A 21 -5.45 -12.39 -23.18
CA SER A 21 -6.23 -13.50 -23.75
C SER A 21 -7.68 -13.56 -23.22
N TRP A 22 -7.98 -12.82 -22.15
CA TRP A 22 -9.31 -12.78 -21.56
C TRP A 22 -10.21 -11.77 -22.29
N PRO A 23 -11.41 -12.18 -22.77
CA PRO A 23 -12.25 -11.32 -23.62
C PRO A 23 -12.67 -9.98 -23.01
N SER A 24 -12.76 -9.91 -21.69
CA SER A 24 -13.19 -8.70 -20.96
C SER A 24 -12.01 -7.93 -20.36
N ALA A 25 -10.78 -8.19 -20.84
CA ALA A 25 -9.58 -7.59 -20.32
C ALA A 25 -9.59 -6.07 -20.41
N ILE A 26 -9.06 -5.44 -19.36
CA ILE A 26 -8.96 -4.00 -19.20
C ILE A 26 -7.49 -3.61 -19.17
N TRP A 27 -7.10 -2.82 -20.16
CA TRP A 27 -5.80 -2.16 -20.24
C TRP A 27 -5.76 -1.04 -19.21
N VAL A 28 -4.66 -0.87 -18.49
CA VAL A 28 -4.54 0.19 -17.48
C VAL A 28 -3.37 1.10 -17.77
N GLY A 29 -3.62 2.41 -17.73
CA GLY A 29 -2.63 3.45 -17.93
C GLY A 29 -3.03 4.71 -17.20
N GLU A 30 -2.38 5.81 -17.57
CA GLU A 30 -2.64 7.12 -16.98
C GLU A 30 -2.46 8.23 -18.00
N ILE A 31 -3.02 9.40 -17.68
CA ILE A 31 -2.93 10.60 -18.50
C ILE A 31 -2.98 11.86 -17.63
N ASP A 32 -2.24 12.89 -18.04
CA ASP A 32 -2.41 14.24 -17.49
C ASP A 32 -3.54 14.97 -18.23
N ASP A 33 -4.42 15.64 -17.51
CA ASP A 33 -5.58 16.33 -18.08
C ASP A 33 -5.23 17.55 -18.94
N GLN A 34 -3.97 17.98 -18.93
CA GLN A 34 -3.44 18.99 -19.85
C GLN A 34 -3.05 18.41 -21.22
N THR A 35 -3.07 17.08 -21.37
CA THR A 35 -2.79 16.40 -22.64
C THR A 35 -3.87 16.76 -23.66
N THR A 36 -3.44 17.26 -24.83
CA THR A 36 -4.37 17.57 -25.91
C THR A 36 -4.86 16.26 -26.55
N LEU A 37 -6.14 15.96 -26.37
CA LEU A 37 -6.82 14.80 -26.93
C LEU A 37 -7.71 15.23 -28.09
N SER A 38 -7.59 14.54 -29.23
CA SER A 38 -8.47 14.72 -30.38
C SER A 38 -8.43 13.49 -31.28
N GLY A 39 -9.58 13.04 -31.77
CA GLY A 39 -9.65 11.91 -32.71
C GLY A 39 -9.19 10.60 -32.08
N LEU A 40 -8.40 9.79 -32.80
CA LEU A 40 -7.94 8.49 -32.33
C LEU A 40 -6.66 8.59 -31.50
N VAL A 41 -6.64 7.90 -30.36
CA VAL A 41 -5.48 7.78 -29.47
C VAL A 41 -5.03 6.33 -29.44
N GLY A 42 -3.73 6.12 -29.59
CA GLY A 42 -3.12 4.79 -29.53
C GLY A 42 -2.92 4.32 -28.10
N LEU A 43 -2.98 3.01 -27.90
CA LEU A 43 -2.52 2.36 -26.68
C LEU A 43 -1.33 1.48 -27.01
N ASP A 44 -0.21 1.68 -26.33
CA ASP A 44 0.90 0.75 -26.44
C ASP A 44 0.53 -0.59 -25.80
N ARG A 45 1.05 -1.70 -26.36
CA ARG A 45 0.94 -3.04 -25.76
C ARG A 45 -0.50 -3.46 -25.44
N SER A 46 -1.46 -3.08 -26.28
CA SER A 46 -2.90 -3.19 -26.00
C SER A 46 -3.62 -4.32 -26.75
N LYS A 47 -2.89 -5.31 -27.27
CA LYS A 47 -3.51 -6.39 -28.04
C LYS A 47 -4.38 -7.27 -27.14
N GLY A 48 -5.64 -7.45 -27.55
CA GLY A 48 -6.61 -8.33 -26.86
C GLY A 48 -7.39 -7.66 -25.71
N TYR A 49 -7.11 -6.40 -25.40
CA TYR A 49 -7.90 -5.64 -24.42
C TYR A 49 -9.16 -5.06 -25.06
N ALA A 50 -10.29 -5.17 -24.36
CA ALA A 50 -11.59 -4.67 -24.82
C ALA A 50 -11.91 -3.27 -24.27
N ARG A 51 -11.28 -2.88 -23.17
CA ARG A 51 -11.45 -1.59 -22.49
C ARG A 51 -10.11 -1.05 -22.02
N ALA A 52 -10.05 0.26 -21.81
CA ALA A 52 -8.95 0.95 -21.17
C ALA A 52 -9.46 1.71 -19.96
N ARG A 53 -8.84 1.48 -18.80
CA ARG A 53 -9.03 2.26 -17.57
C ARG A 53 -7.82 3.18 -17.39
N VAL A 54 -8.07 4.47 -17.38
CA VAL A 54 -7.01 5.50 -17.35
C VAL A 54 -7.13 6.28 -16.05
N LEU A 55 -6.07 6.33 -15.24
CA LEU A 55 -5.95 7.27 -14.14
C LEU A 55 -5.72 8.68 -14.70
N VAL A 56 -6.62 9.60 -14.39
CA VAL A 56 -6.54 10.99 -14.82
C VAL A 56 -5.88 11.81 -13.73
N ARG A 57 -4.87 12.59 -14.11
CA ARG A 57 -4.08 13.45 -13.22
C ARG A 57 -4.17 14.91 -13.63
N HIS A 58 -3.83 15.78 -12.70
CA HIS A 58 -3.49 17.18 -12.96
C HIS A 58 -2.14 17.44 -12.29
N GLY A 59 -1.06 17.29 -13.05
CA GLY A 59 0.29 17.20 -12.50
C GLY A 59 0.39 16.04 -11.51
N ARG A 60 0.72 16.34 -10.25
CA ARG A 60 0.86 15.34 -9.18
C ARG A 60 -0.45 14.91 -8.52
N SER A 61 -1.55 15.65 -8.73
CA SER A 61 -2.84 15.34 -8.11
C SER A 61 -3.65 14.35 -8.96
N THR A 62 -4.37 13.43 -8.32
CA THR A 62 -5.31 12.50 -8.99
C THR A 62 -6.70 13.10 -9.09
N ARG A 63 -7.38 12.96 -10.23
CA ARG A 63 -8.78 13.38 -10.44
C ARG A 63 -9.77 12.22 -10.36
N GLY A 64 -9.37 11.04 -10.82
CA GLY A 64 -10.24 9.86 -10.90
C GLY A 64 -9.81 8.92 -12.01
N PHE A 65 -10.55 7.82 -12.14
CA PHE A 65 -10.38 6.88 -13.25
C PHE A 65 -11.47 7.09 -14.30
N VAL A 66 -11.09 6.92 -15.57
CA VAL A 66 -12.02 6.90 -16.70
C VAL A 66 -11.87 5.58 -17.43
N GLU A 67 -13.00 4.91 -17.73
CA GLU A 67 -13.02 3.75 -18.62
C GLU A 67 -13.61 4.10 -19.99
N VAL A 68 -12.94 3.66 -21.05
CA VAL A 68 -13.37 3.78 -22.46
C VAL A 68 -13.21 2.44 -23.20
N ALA A 69 -13.94 2.27 -24.30
CA ALA A 69 -13.84 1.07 -25.14
C ALA A 69 -12.56 1.12 -25.99
N VAL A 70 -11.98 -0.05 -26.26
CA VAL A 70 -10.79 -0.22 -27.10
C VAL A 70 -11.20 -0.97 -28.38
N VAL A 71 -10.78 -0.46 -29.54
CA VAL A 71 -10.97 -1.10 -30.84
C VAL A 71 -9.65 -1.09 -31.57
N ASP A 72 -9.11 -2.27 -31.89
CA ASP A 72 -7.83 -2.45 -32.60
C ASP A 72 -6.65 -1.67 -31.98
N GLY A 73 -6.62 -1.60 -30.64
CA GLY A 73 -5.61 -0.88 -29.87
C GLY A 73 -5.74 0.64 -29.87
N LEU A 74 -6.90 1.14 -30.29
CA LEU A 74 -7.23 2.56 -30.34
C LEU A 74 -8.40 2.87 -29.40
N ILE A 75 -8.42 4.09 -28.89
CA ILE A 75 -9.56 4.66 -28.15
C ILE A 75 -10.03 5.95 -28.83
N ASP A 76 -11.31 6.28 -28.61
CA ASP A 76 -11.89 7.57 -28.99
C ASP A 76 -11.41 8.66 -28.01
N GLY A 77 -10.50 9.51 -28.48
CA GLY A 77 -9.92 10.60 -27.71
C GLY A 77 -10.92 11.70 -27.37
N ASP A 78 -11.95 11.90 -28.20
CA ASP A 78 -13.01 12.89 -27.93
C ASP A 78 -13.94 12.37 -26.80
N ASP A 79 -14.24 11.07 -26.79
CA ASP A 79 -14.96 10.45 -25.67
C ASP A 79 -14.15 10.50 -24.37
N LEU A 80 -12.85 10.18 -24.43
CA LEU A 80 -11.95 10.28 -23.28
C LEU A 80 -11.93 11.73 -22.72
N ALA A 81 -11.78 12.73 -23.59
CA ALA A 81 -11.75 14.14 -23.19
C ALA A 81 -13.06 14.60 -22.52
N ARG A 82 -14.22 14.19 -23.04
CA ARG A 82 -15.52 14.47 -22.39
C ARG A 82 -15.60 13.86 -21.00
N ARG A 83 -15.17 12.61 -20.83
CA ARG A 83 -15.21 11.90 -19.54
C ARG A 83 -14.25 12.52 -18.53
N ILE A 84 -13.04 12.90 -18.95
CA ILE A 84 -12.08 13.67 -18.14
C ILE A 84 -12.71 15.00 -17.67
N SER A 85 -13.41 15.70 -18.55
CA SER A 85 -14.08 16.97 -18.22
C SER A 85 -15.21 16.82 -17.20
N ALA A 86 -15.81 15.63 -17.08
CA ALA A 86 -16.84 15.31 -16.10
C ALA A 86 -16.28 14.95 -14.71
N LEU A 87 -14.99 14.64 -14.59
CA LEU A 87 -14.34 14.38 -13.30
C LEU A 87 -14.27 15.66 -12.47
N ALA A 88 -14.36 15.52 -11.15
CA ALA A 88 -14.06 16.61 -10.23
C ALA A 88 -12.65 17.19 -10.51
N PRO A 89 -12.46 18.51 -10.35
CA PRO A 89 -11.14 19.11 -10.44
C PRO A 89 -10.23 18.54 -9.34
N ALA A 90 -8.95 18.39 -9.65
CA ALA A 90 -7.99 17.93 -8.65
C ALA A 90 -7.83 19.03 -7.58
N PRO A 91 -7.82 18.69 -6.29
CA PRO A 91 -7.44 19.66 -5.28
C PRO A 91 -5.98 20.09 -5.51
N PRO A 92 -5.66 21.38 -5.32
CA PRO A 92 -4.28 21.81 -5.35
C PRO A 92 -3.55 21.12 -4.21
N PRO A 93 -2.30 20.70 -4.43
CA PRO A 93 -1.57 20.03 -3.39
C PRO A 93 -1.21 21.03 -2.27
N PRO A 94 -1.06 20.57 -1.02
CA PRO A 94 -0.73 21.43 0.11
C PRO A 94 0.62 22.12 -0.10
N ALA A 95 0.72 23.36 0.39
CA ALA A 95 1.99 24.06 0.43
C ALA A 95 2.91 23.41 1.46
N ARG A 96 4.09 22.96 1.02
CA ARG A 96 5.16 22.45 1.88
C ARG A 96 6.41 23.33 1.73
N PRO A 97 7.04 23.81 2.83
CA PRO A 97 8.24 24.63 2.76
C PRO A 97 9.45 23.89 2.16
N SER A 98 9.50 22.57 2.37
CA SER A 98 10.52 21.67 1.87
C SER A 98 9.99 20.24 1.84
N ASP A 99 10.71 19.37 1.12
CA ASP A 99 10.45 17.93 1.09
C ASP A 99 10.99 17.30 2.39
N PRO A 100 10.15 16.69 3.24
CA PRO A 100 10.65 15.98 4.41
C PRO A 100 11.45 14.73 4.00
N PRO A 101 12.52 14.38 4.73
CA PRO A 101 13.22 13.11 4.52
C PRO A 101 12.30 11.90 4.74
N ILE A 102 12.34 10.89 3.86
CA ILE A 102 11.50 9.68 3.95
C ILE A 102 12.36 8.40 3.85
N SER A 103 12.18 7.46 4.78
CA SER A 103 12.72 6.11 4.67
C SER A 103 11.70 5.21 3.98
N LEU A 104 11.99 4.77 2.74
CA LEU A 104 11.17 3.84 1.98
C LEU A 104 11.56 2.41 2.35
N LEU A 105 10.63 1.64 2.91
CA LEU A 105 10.82 0.24 3.28
C LEU A 105 10.16 -0.71 2.29
N ILE A 106 10.91 -1.71 1.86
CA ILE A 106 10.43 -2.87 1.11
C ILE A 106 10.75 -4.11 1.93
N CYS A 107 9.73 -4.80 2.42
CA CYS A 107 9.90 -6.08 3.12
C CYS A 107 9.80 -7.22 2.11
N THR A 108 10.83 -8.06 2.02
CA THR A 108 10.87 -9.17 1.05
C THR A 108 11.35 -10.46 1.69
N ARG A 109 11.04 -11.58 1.05
CA ARG A 109 11.54 -12.89 1.43
C ARG A 109 11.67 -13.80 0.22
N SER A 110 12.91 -13.98 -0.25
CA SER A 110 13.25 -14.93 -1.32
C SER A 110 12.46 -14.71 -2.62
N ARG A 111 12.23 -13.45 -3.00
CA ARG A 111 11.50 -13.03 -4.21
C ARG A 111 12.36 -12.11 -5.08
N PRO A 112 13.47 -12.63 -5.64
CA PRO A 112 14.48 -11.77 -6.29
C PRO A 112 13.92 -10.96 -7.46
N ASP A 113 13.06 -11.54 -8.29
CA ASP A 113 12.56 -10.84 -9.49
C ASP A 113 11.57 -9.73 -9.16
N ALA A 114 10.67 -9.98 -8.20
CA ALA A 114 9.73 -8.97 -7.72
C ALA A 114 10.50 -7.81 -7.06
N LEU A 115 11.43 -8.14 -6.16
CA LEU A 115 12.29 -7.15 -5.51
C LEU A 115 13.08 -6.30 -6.51
N ARG A 116 13.65 -6.92 -7.55
CA ARG A 116 14.40 -6.19 -8.59
C ARG A 116 13.53 -5.19 -9.33
N SER A 117 12.29 -5.57 -9.67
CA SER A 117 11.31 -4.68 -10.28
C SER A 117 10.98 -3.51 -9.35
N ALA A 118 10.60 -3.80 -8.11
CA ALA A 118 10.24 -2.77 -7.13
C ALA A 118 11.41 -1.81 -6.82
N LEU A 119 12.64 -2.31 -6.76
CA LEU A 119 13.84 -1.48 -6.56
C LEU A 119 14.13 -0.57 -7.76
N THR A 120 13.90 -1.06 -8.98
CA THR A 120 14.08 -0.25 -10.19
C THR A 120 13.18 0.99 -10.13
N ASP A 121 11.90 0.80 -9.77
CA ASP A 121 10.95 1.91 -9.64
C ASP A 121 11.26 2.81 -8.44
N ALA A 122 11.54 2.21 -7.27
CA ALA A 122 11.82 2.94 -6.04
C ALA A 122 13.07 3.84 -6.15
N LEU A 123 14.12 3.40 -6.86
CA LEU A 123 15.34 4.19 -7.07
C LEU A 123 15.19 5.24 -8.19
N ALA A 124 14.20 5.08 -9.07
CA ALA A 124 13.89 6.03 -10.14
C ALA A 124 13.03 7.23 -9.70
N LEU A 125 12.56 7.25 -8.43
CA LEU A 125 11.74 8.35 -7.91
C LEU A 125 12.47 9.69 -7.97
N GLY A 126 11.76 10.72 -8.44
CA GLY A 126 12.26 12.10 -8.51
C GLY A 126 12.26 12.85 -7.18
N TYR A 127 11.95 12.18 -6.07
CA TYR A 127 11.88 12.79 -4.75
C TYR A 127 13.28 13.07 -4.20
N SER A 128 13.49 14.26 -3.64
CA SER A 128 14.85 14.77 -3.39
C SER A 128 15.56 14.17 -2.18
N ASN A 129 14.82 13.74 -1.16
CA ASN A 129 15.39 13.39 0.15
C ASN A 129 14.78 12.08 0.69
N TYR A 130 15.33 10.95 0.26
CA TYR A 130 14.88 9.65 0.72
C TYR A 130 15.99 8.60 0.69
N GLU A 131 15.78 7.55 1.48
CA GLU A 131 16.55 6.31 1.42
C GLU A 131 15.63 5.13 1.08
N VAL A 132 16.23 4.04 0.61
CA VAL A 132 15.55 2.76 0.35
C VAL A 132 16.13 1.69 1.25
N LEU A 133 15.28 1.09 2.08
CA LEU A 133 15.61 0.04 3.02
C LEU A 133 14.93 -1.27 2.62
N VAL A 134 15.73 -2.23 2.14
CA VAL A 134 15.26 -3.60 1.92
C VAL A 134 15.38 -4.38 3.21
N VAL A 135 14.24 -4.79 3.77
CA VAL A 135 14.20 -5.67 4.94
C VAL A 135 14.10 -7.11 4.46
N ASP A 136 15.21 -7.83 4.59
CA ASP A 136 15.33 -9.23 4.19
C ASP A 136 14.80 -10.16 5.27
N ASN A 137 13.58 -10.67 5.09
CA ASN A 137 12.91 -11.57 6.03
C ASN A 137 13.12 -13.06 5.73
N GLY A 138 14.25 -13.38 5.10
CA GLY A 138 14.78 -14.74 4.96
C GLY A 138 16.26 -14.73 4.59
N PRO A 139 17.13 -14.07 5.40
CA PRO A 139 18.53 -13.81 5.05
C PRO A 139 19.39 -15.07 4.90
N GLU A 140 18.91 -16.23 5.37
CA GLU A 140 19.52 -17.53 5.10
C GLU A 140 19.58 -17.86 3.60
N ASN A 141 18.68 -17.29 2.81
CA ASN A 141 18.69 -17.40 1.36
C ASN A 141 19.42 -16.17 0.78
N PRO A 142 20.51 -16.34 0.01
CA PRO A 142 21.28 -15.21 -0.49
C PRO A 142 20.57 -14.42 -1.60
N SER A 143 19.43 -14.88 -2.14
CA SER A 143 18.75 -14.25 -3.27
C SER A 143 18.43 -12.76 -3.05
N THR A 144 17.91 -12.38 -1.88
CA THR A 144 17.64 -10.97 -1.55
C THR A 144 18.93 -10.15 -1.54
N ARG A 145 20.00 -10.67 -0.92
CA ARG A 145 21.31 -10.01 -0.86
C ARG A 145 21.88 -9.78 -2.26
N LEU A 146 21.83 -10.80 -3.09
CA LEU A 146 22.35 -10.76 -4.46
C LEU A 146 21.63 -9.69 -5.29
N VAL A 147 20.30 -9.56 -5.17
CA VAL A 147 19.55 -8.50 -5.86
C VAL A 147 19.95 -7.12 -5.37
N VAL A 148 20.10 -6.90 -4.06
CA VAL A 148 20.53 -5.60 -3.55
C VAL A 148 21.93 -5.24 -4.04
N GLU A 149 22.84 -6.21 -4.14
CA GLU A 149 24.20 -6.01 -4.66
C GLU A 149 24.25 -5.70 -6.17
N GLU A 150 23.15 -5.89 -6.92
CA GLU A 150 23.06 -5.48 -8.34
C GLU A 150 22.95 -3.95 -8.52
N PHE A 151 22.55 -3.21 -7.49
CA PHE A 151 22.31 -1.77 -7.54
C PHE A 151 23.42 -1.00 -6.81
N ASP A 152 24.21 -0.22 -7.55
CA ASP A 152 25.20 0.71 -7.00
C ASP A 152 24.55 2.08 -6.73
N ASP A 153 23.69 2.15 -5.69
CA ASP A 153 23.02 3.38 -5.27
C ASP A 153 23.26 3.65 -3.78
N PRO A 154 23.82 4.82 -3.40
CA PRO A 154 24.14 5.13 -2.00
C PRO A 154 22.90 5.28 -1.11
N ARG A 155 21.70 5.42 -1.69
CA ARG A 155 20.43 5.49 -0.95
C ARG A 155 19.93 4.12 -0.54
N LEU A 156 20.41 3.05 -1.19
CA LEU A 156 19.93 1.69 -0.96
C LEU A 156 20.72 1.01 0.17
N ARG A 157 20.01 0.42 1.13
CA ARG A 157 20.61 -0.52 2.08
C ARG A 157 19.73 -1.73 2.34
N ARG A 158 20.38 -2.82 2.74
CA ARG A 158 19.73 -4.04 3.24
C ARG A 158 19.86 -4.14 4.76
N VAL A 159 18.78 -4.56 5.41
CA VAL A 159 18.78 -4.95 6.84
C VAL A 159 18.16 -6.33 6.97
N GLU A 160 18.77 -7.17 7.79
CA GLU A 160 18.33 -8.55 8.00
C GLU A 160 17.28 -8.65 9.09
N ALA A 161 16.20 -9.38 8.81
CA ALA A 161 15.15 -9.74 9.75
C ALA A 161 15.04 -11.27 9.81
N PRO A 162 15.92 -11.96 10.56
CA PRO A 162 16.05 -13.42 10.50
C PRO A 162 14.83 -14.19 11.04
N ILE A 163 13.93 -13.53 11.76
CA ILE A 163 12.71 -14.17 12.25
C ILE A 163 11.54 -13.85 11.32
N GLN A 164 11.05 -14.89 10.64
CA GLN A 164 9.96 -14.80 9.68
C GLN A 164 8.70 -14.13 10.26
N GLY A 165 8.11 -13.24 9.46
CA GLY A 165 6.82 -12.60 9.67
C GLY A 165 6.84 -11.15 9.19
N LEU A 166 5.88 -10.76 8.35
CA LEU A 166 5.82 -9.41 7.77
C LEU A 166 5.79 -8.30 8.83
N ALA A 167 4.99 -8.46 9.88
CA ALA A 167 4.98 -7.52 11.00
C ALA A 167 6.33 -7.43 11.74
N ARG A 168 7.10 -8.53 11.80
CA ARG A 168 8.45 -8.54 12.39
C ARG A 168 9.44 -7.80 11.48
N ALA A 169 9.39 -8.06 10.18
CA ALA A 169 10.19 -7.35 9.19
C ALA A 169 9.91 -5.85 9.23
N ARG A 170 8.63 -5.44 9.23
CA ARG A 170 8.26 -4.02 9.37
C ARG A 170 8.75 -3.40 10.67
N ASN A 171 8.74 -4.13 11.79
CA ASN A 171 9.31 -3.64 13.06
C ASN A 171 10.83 -3.46 13.01
N VAL A 172 11.56 -4.42 12.41
CA VAL A 172 13.01 -4.32 12.21
C VAL A 172 13.33 -3.12 11.32
N GLY A 173 12.63 -2.97 10.20
CA GLY A 173 12.79 -1.83 9.31
C GLY A 173 12.46 -0.51 9.99
N LEU A 174 11.36 -0.43 10.74
CA LEU A 174 10.97 0.78 11.49
C LEU A 174 12.07 1.25 12.44
N LEU A 175 12.73 0.30 13.12
CA LEU A 175 13.84 0.60 14.01
C LEU A 175 15.08 1.07 13.24
N ALA A 176 15.37 0.45 12.10
CA ALA A 176 16.54 0.76 11.28
C ALA A 176 16.39 2.01 10.39
N ALA A 177 15.17 2.48 10.13
CA ALA A 177 14.90 3.68 9.34
C ALA A 177 15.66 4.91 9.90
N ALA A 178 16.32 5.66 9.01
CA ALA A 178 17.09 6.86 9.36
C ALA A 178 16.23 8.13 9.48
N HIS A 179 15.01 8.12 8.95
CA HIS A 179 14.15 9.30 8.87
C HIS A 179 12.90 9.18 9.74
N ASP A 180 12.29 10.34 10.04
CA ASP A 180 11.09 10.46 10.87
C ASP A 180 9.81 10.00 10.17
N ILE A 181 9.82 9.93 8.84
CA ILE A 181 8.73 9.37 8.04
C ILE A 181 9.20 8.05 7.45
N VAL A 182 8.42 6.99 7.68
CA VAL A 182 8.72 5.65 7.18
C VAL A 182 7.58 5.22 6.26
N ALA A 183 7.86 5.13 4.96
CA ALA A 183 6.94 4.66 3.94
C ALA A 183 7.10 3.14 3.75
N PHE A 184 5.99 2.42 3.62
CA PHE A 184 5.96 0.97 3.45
C PHE A 184 5.28 0.63 2.13
N THR A 185 5.95 -0.23 1.37
CA THR A 185 5.37 -0.87 0.18
C THR A 185 5.83 -2.32 0.10
N ASP A 186 5.17 -3.09 -0.77
CA ASP A 186 5.47 -4.51 -0.98
C ASP A 186 6.51 -4.70 -2.09
N ASP A 187 6.98 -5.94 -2.28
CA ASP A 187 7.96 -6.27 -3.33
C ASP A 187 7.33 -6.61 -4.68
N ASP A 188 6.02 -6.82 -4.74
CA ASP A 188 5.24 -7.17 -5.94
C ASP A 188 4.35 -6.02 -6.45
N VAL A 189 4.91 -4.81 -6.42
CA VAL A 189 4.24 -3.56 -6.82
C VAL A 189 5.08 -2.76 -7.81
N VAL A 190 4.41 -1.84 -8.51
CA VAL A 190 5.03 -0.79 -9.31
C VAL A 190 4.87 0.55 -8.57
N VAL A 191 5.99 1.20 -8.28
CA VAL A 191 6.02 2.42 -7.47
C VAL A 191 5.74 3.63 -8.35
N ASP A 192 4.70 4.40 -8.04
CA ASP A 192 4.35 5.58 -8.83
C ASP A 192 5.36 6.71 -8.65
N ARG A 193 5.67 7.43 -9.73
CA ARG A 193 6.68 8.52 -9.73
C ARG A 193 6.39 9.65 -8.75
N TRP A 194 5.13 9.84 -8.36
CA TRP A 194 4.70 10.86 -7.39
C TRP A 194 4.36 10.28 -6.01
N TRP A 195 4.68 9.01 -5.75
CA TRP A 195 4.25 8.34 -4.53
C TRP A 195 4.76 9.02 -3.24
N LEU A 196 6.06 9.32 -3.17
CA LEU A 196 6.65 10.01 -2.01
C LEU A 196 6.15 11.46 -1.89
N ASP A 197 5.85 12.12 -3.02
CA ASP A 197 5.24 13.44 -3.02
C ASP A 197 3.84 13.45 -2.41
N GLY A 198 3.02 12.45 -2.77
CA GLY A 198 1.72 12.22 -2.15
C GLY A 198 1.85 11.91 -0.65
N ILE A 199 2.82 11.08 -0.25
CA ILE A 199 3.07 10.81 1.17
C ILE A 199 3.39 12.10 1.94
N ALA A 200 4.31 12.91 1.41
CA ALA A 200 4.68 14.18 2.01
C ALA A 200 3.49 15.16 2.10
N ASP A 201 2.66 15.22 1.06
CA ASP A 201 1.43 16.01 1.06
C ASP A 201 0.44 15.56 2.13
N GLY A 202 0.26 14.24 2.29
CA GLY A 202 -0.61 13.69 3.32
C GLY A 202 -0.18 14.11 4.72
N PHE A 203 1.13 14.11 5.02
CA PHE A 203 1.65 14.59 6.30
C PHE A 203 1.55 16.10 6.47
N ALA A 204 1.55 16.87 5.37
CA ALA A 204 1.35 18.32 5.41
C ALA A 204 -0.09 18.73 5.76
N ARG A 205 -1.05 17.79 5.82
CA ARG A 205 -2.47 18.07 6.16
C ARG A 205 -2.70 18.43 7.61
N GLY A 206 -1.80 18.06 8.51
CA GLY A 206 -1.93 18.39 9.92
C GLY A 206 -0.84 17.79 10.79
N GLU A 207 -0.49 18.50 11.86
CA GLU A 207 0.55 18.07 12.80
C GLU A 207 0.22 16.76 13.52
N LYS A 208 -1.07 16.42 13.64
CA LYS A 208 -1.54 15.18 14.27
C LYS A 208 -1.57 13.98 13.32
N VAL A 209 -1.29 14.19 12.03
CA VAL A 209 -1.23 13.10 11.05
C VAL A 209 -0.01 12.24 11.35
N ALA A 210 -0.25 11.04 11.85
CA ALA A 210 0.78 10.04 12.13
C ALA A 210 0.81 8.91 11.10
N CYS A 211 -0.19 8.82 10.25
CA CYS A 211 -0.25 7.85 9.17
C CYS A 211 -0.82 8.50 7.90
N VAL A 212 -0.19 8.22 6.76
CA VAL A 212 -0.70 8.56 5.44
C VAL A 212 -0.91 7.25 4.67
N SER A 213 -2.03 7.10 4.00
CA SER A 213 -2.32 5.98 3.09
C SER A 213 -2.74 6.52 1.74
N GLY A 214 -2.65 5.71 0.69
CA GLY A 214 -3.13 6.09 -0.63
C GLY A 214 -3.92 5.00 -1.34
N ILE A 215 -4.15 5.21 -2.64
CA ILE A 215 -4.85 4.24 -3.49
C ILE A 215 -3.90 3.14 -3.97
N VAL A 216 -4.44 1.94 -4.16
CA VAL A 216 -3.70 0.79 -4.71
C VAL A 216 -4.41 0.23 -5.94
N PRO A 217 -4.39 0.95 -7.08
CA PRO A 217 -4.99 0.47 -8.32
C PRO A 217 -4.25 -0.75 -8.89
N THR A 218 -4.92 -1.50 -9.74
CA THR A 218 -4.31 -2.62 -10.47
C THR A 218 -3.44 -2.14 -11.64
N VAL A 219 -2.34 -2.85 -11.94
CA VAL A 219 -1.49 -2.57 -13.12
C VAL A 219 -2.14 -2.99 -14.44
N GLU A 220 -3.05 -3.96 -14.39
CA GLU A 220 -3.84 -4.47 -15.52
C GLU A 220 -5.02 -5.32 -15.02
N ILE A 221 -5.98 -5.65 -15.88
CA ILE A 221 -6.96 -6.71 -15.62
C ILE A 221 -7.00 -7.64 -16.82
N GLY A 222 -6.24 -8.72 -16.77
CA GLY A 222 -6.10 -9.73 -17.81
C GLY A 222 -6.79 -11.06 -17.51
N SER A 223 -7.39 -11.24 -16.32
CA SER A 223 -8.10 -12.47 -15.96
C SER A 223 -9.38 -12.22 -15.15
N SER A 224 -10.24 -13.24 -15.08
CA SER A 224 -11.46 -13.22 -14.25
C SER A 224 -11.16 -13.13 -12.75
N ALA A 225 -10.02 -13.63 -12.29
CA ALA A 225 -9.59 -13.53 -10.91
C ALA A 225 -9.19 -12.09 -10.56
N GLU A 226 -8.41 -11.44 -11.42
CA GLU A 226 -8.03 -10.03 -11.25
C GLU A 226 -9.27 -9.14 -11.28
N TRP A 227 -10.19 -9.38 -12.22
CA TRP A 227 -11.45 -8.65 -12.30
C TRP A 227 -12.30 -8.81 -11.04
N TYR A 228 -12.42 -10.04 -10.52
CA TYR A 228 -13.18 -10.29 -9.29
C TYR A 228 -12.56 -9.56 -8.10
N PHE A 229 -11.24 -9.60 -7.98
CA PHE A 229 -10.53 -8.90 -6.90
C PHE A 229 -10.74 -7.38 -6.99
N ASP A 230 -10.47 -6.81 -8.17
CA ASP A 230 -10.63 -5.38 -8.45
C ASP A 230 -12.07 -4.92 -8.16
N SER A 231 -13.07 -5.68 -8.61
CA SER A 231 -14.49 -5.34 -8.43
C SER A 231 -14.98 -5.47 -6.98
N ARG A 232 -14.43 -6.41 -6.19
CA ARG A 232 -14.89 -6.68 -4.82
C ARG A 232 -14.17 -5.85 -3.77
N PHE A 233 -12.84 -5.78 -3.87
CA PHE A 233 -12.01 -5.14 -2.85
C PHE A 233 -11.70 -3.68 -3.19
N ASN A 234 -11.64 -3.35 -4.48
CA ASN A 234 -11.43 -2.02 -5.06
C ASN A 234 -10.62 -1.07 -4.16
N TRP A 235 -9.30 -1.23 -4.15
CA TRP A 235 -8.41 -0.39 -3.35
C TRP A 235 -8.15 1.00 -3.95
N ALA A 236 -8.86 1.36 -5.02
CA ALA A 236 -8.76 2.64 -5.70
C ALA A 236 -10.14 3.32 -5.88
N ASP A 237 -11.13 2.94 -5.07
CA ASP A 237 -12.53 3.39 -5.16
C ASP A 237 -12.75 4.90 -4.94
N SER A 238 -11.75 5.60 -4.42
CA SER A 238 -11.84 7.03 -4.13
C SER A 238 -10.57 7.77 -4.48
N CYS A 239 -10.69 8.74 -5.39
CA CYS A 239 -9.69 9.81 -5.58
C CYS A 239 -10.03 11.06 -4.76
N THR A 240 -10.77 10.89 -3.65
CA THR A 240 -11.09 11.98 -2.71
C THR A 240 -10.22 11.88 -1.47
N GLN A 241 -9.61 13.01 -1.10
CA GLN A 241 -8.81 13.15 0.10
C GLN A 241 -9.68 13.10 1.37
N ASP A 242 -9.16 12.54 2.46
CA ASP A 242 -9.86 12.46 3.74
C ASP A 242 -8.86 12.48 4.90
N VAL A 243 -9.29 12.93 6.09
CA VAL A 243 -8.50 12.83 7.33
C VAL A 243 -9.38 12.22 8.39
N PHE A 244 -8.95 11.06 8.89
CA PHE A 244 -9.66 10.29 9.90
C PHE A 244 -9.07 10.57 11.28
N ALA A 245 -9.94 10.96 12.22
CA ALA A 245 -9.60 11.13 13.63
C ALA A 245 -10.63 10.39 14.49
N ALA A 246 -10.21 9.57 15.47
CA ALA A 246 -11.13 8.76 16.28
C ALA A 246 -12.21 9.57 17.02
N ALA A 247 -11.91 10.83 17.36
CA ALA A 247 -12.83 11.74 18.03
C ALA A 247 -13.90 12.34 17.09
N GLN A 248 -13.72 12.24 15.76
CA GLN A 248 -14.63 12.81 14.78
C GLN A 248 -15.92 11.99 14.70
N LYS A 249 -17.07 12.66 14.80
CA LYS A 249 -18.36 12.05 14.46
C LYS A 249 -18.50 12.05 12.93
N ARG A 250 -18.67 10.86 12.34
CA ARG A 250 -18.79 10.70 10.88
C ARG A 250 -20.18 10.19 10.53
N ALA A 251 -20.93 11.00 9.79
CA ALA A 251 -22.28 10.66 9.36
C ALA A 251 -22.24 9.48 8.40
N GLY A 252 -23.15 8.52 8.56
CA GLY A 252 -23.19 7.30 7.72
C GLY A 252 -22.11 6.27 8.02
N GLU A 253 -21.28 6.47 9.05
CA GLU A 253 -20.20 5.55 9.44
C GLU A 253 -20.36 5.06 10.88
N PRO A 254 -21.42 4.31 11.18
CA PRO A 254 -21.79 3.99 12.56
C PRO A 254 -20.76 3.11 13.29
N LEU A 255 -19.96 2.33 12.56
CA LEU A 255 -18.91 1.49 13.14
C LEU A 255 -17.52 2.16 13.20
N PHE A 256 -17.37 3.42 12.79
CA PHE A 256 -16.09 4.13 12.86
C PHE A 256 -15.52 4.15 14.31
N PRO A 257 -14.22 3.85 14.55
CA PRO A 257 -13.14 3.67 13.58
C PRO A 257 -12.85 2.21 13.18
N PHE A 258 -13.81 1.29 13.30
CA PHE A 258 -13.60 -0.14 13.04
C PHE A 258 -13.95 -0.57 11.60
N ARG A 259 -14.22 0.38 10.70
CA ARG A 259 -14.47 0.12 9.27
C ARG A 259 -13.18 0.37 8.47
N VAL A 260 -12.33 -0.64 8.44
CA VAL A 260 -10.91 -0.51 8.03
C VAL A 260 -10.68 -0.37 6.52
N GLY A 261 -11.62 -0.80 5.68
CA GLY A 261 -11.50 -0.72 4.20
C GLY A 261 -11.42 0.69 3.61
N ARG A 262 -11.48 1.75 4.44
CA ARG A 262 -11.32 3.16 4.02
C ARG A 262 -9.97 3.76 4.36
N TYR A 263 -9.14 3.04 5.11
CA TYR A 263 -7.85 3.56 5.62
C TYR A 263 -6.67 3.21 4.72
N GLY A 264 -6.89 2.52 3.61
CA GLY A 264 -5.83 1.99 2.76
C GLY A 264 -5.51 0.52 3.06
N THR A 265 -4.35 0.08 2.59
CA THR A 265 -3.91 -1.32 2.61
C THR A 265 -2.44 -1.42 2.98
N GLY A 266 -1.99 -2.61 3.38
CA GLY A 266 -0.60 -2.88 3.73
C GLY A 266 0.44 -2.61 2.64
N ALA A 267 0.02 -2.44 1.38
CA ALA A 267 0.91 -2.16 0.25
C ALA A 267 1.22 -0.67 0.05
N ASN A 268 0.46 0.24 0.67
CA ASN A 268 0.62 1.68 0.44
C ASN A 268 0.25 2.52 1.67
N PHE A 269 1.23 2.72 2.53
CA PHE A 269 1.09 3.67 3.63
C PHE A 269 2.46 4.17 4.12
N ALA A 270 2.46 5.26 4.86
CA ALA A 270 3.59 5.78 5.59
C ALA A 270 3.19 6.17 7.01
N VAL A 271 4.15 6.19 7.93
CA VAL A 271 3.92 6.56 9.33
C VAL A 271 4.98 7.53 9.84
N ARG A 272 4.61 8.34 10.82
CA ARG A 272 5.56 9.00 11.72
C ARG A 272 6.24 7.93 12.57
N ARG A 273 7.57 7.86 12.49
CA ARG A 273 8.39 6.84 13.14
C ARG A 273 8.20 6.86 14.65
N ASP A 274 8.28 8.03 15.26
CA ASP A 274 8.13 8.23 16.70
C ASP A 274 6.74 7.83 17.21
N ALA A 275 5.67 8.25 16.52
CA ALA A 275 4.30 7.88 16.84
C ALA A 275 4.09 6.36 16.72
N MET A 276 4.63 5.75 15.65
CA MET A 276 4.53 4.30 15.46
C MET A 276 5.28 3.52 16.54
N LEU A 277 6.46 3.98 16.95
CA LEU A 277 7.21 3.41 18.08
C LEU A 277 6.47 3.60 19.42
N ALA A 278 5.86 4.77 19.63
CA ALA A 278 5.09 5.07 20.84
C ALA A 278 3.86 4.17 21.01
N ILE A 279 3.21 3.77 19.90
CA ILE A 279 2.12 2.78 19.94
C ILE A 279 2.60 1.32 19.92
N GLY A 280 3.92 1.11 19.99
CA GLY A 280 4.57 -0.19 20.12
C GLY A 280 4.90 -0.89 18.80
N GLY A 281 4.84 -0.22 17.65
CA GLY A 281 5.10 -0.83 16.33
C GLY A 281 3.99 -1.77 15.85
N PHE A 282 4.29 -2.68 14.94
CA PHE A 282 3.37 -3.69 14.44
C PHE A 282 3.21 -4.85 15.43
N ASP A 283 2.00 -5.40 15.49
CA ASP A 283 1.72 -6.59 16.29
C ASP A 283 2.19 -7.85 15.56
N GLU A 284 3.23 -8.48 16.10
CA GLU A 284 3.94 -9.61 15.48
C GLU A 284 3.12 -10.92 15.48
N GLY A 285 1.92 -10.89 16.08
CA GLY A 285 0.94 -11.96 15.93
C GLY A 285 0.13 -11.86 14.64
N PHE A 286 0.25 -10.76 13.89
CA PHE A 286 -0.45 -10.52 12.64
C PHE A 286 0.48 -10.54 11.41
N GLY A 287 -0.14 -10.59 10.23
CA GLY A 287 0.53 -10.48 8.95
C GLY A 287 1.00 -11.79 8.35
N VAL A 288 1.37 -11.72 7.07
CA VAL A 288 1.87 -12.87 6.30
C VAL A 288 3.09 -13.47 7.01
N GLY A 289 3.14 -14.80 7.07
CA GLY A 289 4.18 -15.54 7.79
C GLY A 289 3.92 -15.72 9.29
N SER A 290 2.85 -15.13 9.84
CA SER A 290 2.32 -15.47 11.17
C SER A 290 1.14 -16.46 11.06
N PRO A 291 0.73 -17.11 12.17
CA PRO A 291 -0.45 -17.99 12.15
C PRO A 291 -1.78 -17.33 11.77
N THR A 292 -1.90 -15.99 11.75
CA THR A 292 -3.14 -15.29 11.34
C THR A 292 -3.20 -14.97 9.84
N GLY A 293 -2.08 -15.08 9.12
CA GLY A 293 -2.02 -14.86 7.66
C GLY A 293 -2.14 -13.42 7.19
N GLY A 294 -2.72 -12.51 8.00
CA GLY A 294 -2.91 -11.10 7.66
C GLY A 294 -3.38 -10.28 8.86
N GLY A 295 -3.80 -9.04 8.59
CA GLY A 295 -4.50 -8.16 9.54
C GLY A 295 -3.61 -7.19 10.32
N GLU A 296 -2.33 -7.09 9.98
CA GLU A 296 -1.35 -6.23 10.64
C GLU A 296 -1.51 -4.74 10.30
N ASP A 297 -1.95 -4.45 9.08
CA ASP A 297 -2.24 -3.11 8.56
C ASP A 297 -3.51 -2.54 9.21
N ILE A 298 -4.62 -3.30 9.18
CA ILE A 298 -5.88 -2.92 9.81
C ILE A 298 -5.75 -2.78 11.34
N ASP A 299 -4.89 -3.60 11.97
CA ASP A 299 -4.55 -3.46 13.38
C ASP A 299 -3.78 -2.15 13.64
N MET A 300 -2.80 -1.84 12.79
CA MET A 300 -2.01 -0.62 12.91
C MET A 300 -2.87 0.63 12.71
N PHE A 301 -3.68 0.71 11.64
CA PHE A 301 -4.52 1.88 11.35
C PHE A 301 -5.47 2.19 12.52
N VAL A 302 -6.12 1.16 13.08
CA VAL A 302 -7.01 1.37 14.23
C VAL A 302 -6.23 1.76 15.48
N ARG A 303 -5.03 1.22 15.72
CA ARG A 303 -4.21 1.65 16.86
C ARG A 303 -3.73 3.10 16.74
N VAL A 304 -3.37 3.56 15.54
CA VAL A 304 -3.04 4.97 15.28
C VAL A 304 -4.21 5.87 15.67
N LEU A 305 -5.43 5.55 15.20
CA LEU A 305 -6.63 6.32 15.52
C LEU A 305 -6.97 6.26 17.02
N LEU A 306 -6.91 5.08 17.64
CA LEU A 306 -7.21 4.93 19.06
C LEU A 306 -6.17 5.60 19.97
N ALA A 307 -4.94 5.81 19.48
CA ALA A 307 -3.90 6.61 20.14
C ALA A 307 -4.14 8.13 20.07
N GLY A 308 -5.17 8.57 19.36
CA GLY A 308 -5.52 9.98 19.22
C GLY A 308 -4.80 10.70 18.08
N TYR A 309 -4.02 9.98 17.28
CA TYR A 309 -3.46 10.49 16.04
C TYR A 309 -4.49 10.46 14.91
N GLU A 310 -4.12 11.12 13.81
CA GLU A 310 -4.92 11.20 12.60
C GLU A 310 -4.29 10.35 11.48
N LEU A 311 -5.15 9.82 10.62
CA LEU A 311 -4.77 9.11 9.40
C LEU A 311 -5.27 9.92 8.19
N ALA A 312 -4.35 10.37 7.34
CA ALA A 312 -4.67 11.05 6.11
C ALA A 312 -4.74 10.05 4.95
N PHE A 313 -5.83 10.08 4.19
CA PHE A 313 -5.95 9.36 2.93
C PHE A 313 -5.62 10.34 1.80
N GLU A 314 -4.49 10.10 1.13
CA GLU A 314 -3.98 10.90 0.01
C GLU A 314 -4.00 10.07 -1.28
N PRO A 315 -5.00 10.24 -2.16
CA PRO A 315 -5.10 9.48 -3.40
C PRO A 315 -3.98 9.79 -4.40
N ALA A 316 -3.25 10.91 -4.23
CA ALA A 316 -2.05 11.19 -5.01
C ALA A 316 -0.86 10.27 -4.66
N ALA A 317 -0.85 9.64 -3.48
CA ALA A 317 0.10 8.59 -3.14
C ALA A 317 -0.35 7.28 -3.80
N VAL A 318 0.13 6.99 -4.99
CA VAL A 318 -0.28 5.81 -5.78
C VAL A 318 0.77 4.69 -5.67
N ILE A 319 0.31 3.46 -5.45
CA ILE A 319 1.10 2.25 -5.66
C ILE A 319 0.29 1.34 -6.58
N TRP A 320 0.87 0.90 -7.68
CA TRP A 320 0.18 0.01 -8.60
C TRP A 320 0.48 -1.44 -8.23
N HIS A 321 -0.54 -2.26 -8.12
CA HIS A 321 -0.39 -3.64 -7.64
C HIS A 321 -0.76 -4.64 -8.73
N LYS A 322 0.03 -5.72 -8.85
CA LYS A 322 -0.30 -6.84 -9.72
C LYS A 322 -1.14 -7.87 -8.98
N HIS A 323 -2.43 -7.93 -9.29
CA HIS A 323 -3.31 -8.92 -8.67
C HIS A 323 -2.97 -10.35 -9.10
N ARG A 324 -3.43 -11.33 -8.32
CA ARG A 324 -3.22 -12.75 -8.61
C ARG A 324 -4.11 -13.15 -9.79
N ALA A 325 -3.48 -13.55 -10.89
CA ALA A 325 -4.20 -14.02 -12.09
C ALA A 325 -4.85 -15.40 -11.90
N ASP A 326 -4.33 -16.23 -11.00
CA ASP A 326 -4.85 -17.58 -10.71
C ASP A 326 -5.96 -17.57 -9.63
N THR A 327 -7.01 -18.34 -9.89
CA THR A 327 -8.18 -18.42 -9.00
C THR A 327 -7.85 -19.11 -7.67
N ALA A 328 -6.97 -20.11 -7.65
CA ALA A 328 -6.61 -20.80 -6.42
C ALA A 328 -5.73 -19.92 -5.52
N ASP A 329 -4.80 -19.17 -6.11
CA ASP A 329 -4.02 -18.14 -5.39
C ASP A 329 -4.92 -17.06 -4.80
N LEU A 330 -5.87 -16.54 -5.59
CA LEU A 330 -6.85 -15.56 -5.11
C LEU A 330 -7.69 -16.12 -3.94
N LYS A 331 -8.18 -17.37 -4.05
CA LYS A 331 -8.95 -18.00 -2.97
C LYS A 331 -8.12 -18.19 -1.70
N ARG A 332 -6.81 -18.51 -1.82
CA ARG A 332 -5.89 -18.55 -0.67
C ARG A 332 -5.75 -17.17 -0.01
N GLN A 333 -5.52 -16.13 -0.81
CA GLN A 333 -5.41 -14.76 -0.31
C GLN A 333 -6.69 -14.33 0.45
N ILE A 334 -7.88 -14.61 -0.09
CA ILE A 334 -9.14 -14.29 0.57
C ILE A 334 -9.34 -15.09 1.86
N ALA A 335 -8.88 -16.35 1.91
CA ALA A 335 -8.90 -17.15 3.13
C ALA A 335 -8.03 -16.51 4.23
N ASP A 336 -6.83 -16.04 3.86
CA ASP A 336 -5.90 -15.35 4.77
C ASP A 336 -6.47 -14.00 5.25
N TYR A 337 -7.14 -13.25 4.37
CA TYR A 337 -7.87 -12.03 4.76
C TYR A 337 -8.98 -12.33 5.77
N GLY A 338 -9.78 -13.35 5.52
CA GLY A 338 -10.81 -13.80 6.46
C GLY A 338 -10.21 -14.20 7.82
N LEU A 339 -9.09 -14.93 7.80
CA LEU A 339 -8.40 -15.37 9.01
C LEU A 339 -7.83 -14.19 9.82
N GLY A 340 -7.15 -13.26 9.14
CA GLY A 340 -6.60 -12.03 9.74
C GLY A 340 -7.70 -11.14 10.31
N LEU A 341 -8.80 -10.95 9.58
CA LEU A 341 -9.96 -10.20 10.04
C LEU A 341 -10.58 -10.84 11.29
N GLY A 342 -10.78 -12.16 11.32
CA GLY A 342 -11.30 -12.87 12.49
C GLY A 342 -10.39 -12.75 13.71
N ALA A 343 -9.08 -12.86 13.52
CA ALA A 343 -8.08 -12.68 14.57
C ALA A 343 -8.11 -11.24 15.11
N TRP A 344 -8.20 -10.24 14.23
CA TRP A 344 -8.25 -8.84 14.61
C TRP A 344 -9.54 -8.49 15.36
N LEU A 345 -10.70 -8.94 14.87
CA LEU A 345 -11.97 -8.81 15.58
C LEU A 345 -11.89 -9.44 16.98
N THR A 346 -11.24 -10.61 17.09
CA THR A 346 -10.99 -11.26 18.39
C THR A 346 -10.19 -10.34 19.30
N LYS A 347 -9.09 -9.75 18.83
CA LYS A 347 -8.27 -8.79 19.59
C LYS A 347 -9.09 -7.59 20.09
N LEU A 348 -10.03 -7.10 19.29
CA LEU A 348 -10.90 -6.00 19.68
C LEU A 348 -11.93 -6.38 20.75
N ILE A 349 -12.56 -7.55 20.66
CA ILE A 349 -13.63 -7.94 21.60
C ILE A 349 -13.10 -8.46 22.94
N VAL A 350 -11.87 -9.01 22.97
CA VAL A 350 -11.24 -9.43 24.24
C VAL A 350 -10.73 -8.25 25.07
N ASN A 351 -10.56 -7.07 24.47
CA ASN A 351 -10.24 -5.85 25.19
C ASN A 351 -11.54 -5.15 25.63
N PRO A 352 -11.78 -4.98 26.95
CA PRO A 352 -13.04 -4.43 27.46
C PRO A 352 -13.39 -3.03 26.91
N LYS A 353 -12.38 -2.19 26.67
CA LYS A 353 -12.62 -0.80 26.23
C LYS A 353 -13.10 -0.76 24.79
N THR A 354 -12.44 -1.47 23.88
CA THR A 354 -12.90 -1.56 22.49
C THR A 354 -14.20 -2.35 22.35
N LEU A 355 -14.43 -3.37 23.19
CA LEU A 355 -15.71 -4.04 23.26
C LEU A 355 -16.86 -3.06 23.58
N VAL A 356 -16.71 -2.24 24.61
CA VAL A 356 -17.71 -1.21 24.96
C VAL A 356 -17.90 -0.20 23.82
N MET A 357 -16.83 0.21 23.14
CA MET A 357 -16.91 1.11 21.98
C MET A 357 -17.71 0.50 20.82
N ILE A 358 -17.49 -0.78 20.53
CA ILE A 358 -18.20 -1.53 19.50
C ILE A 358 -19.68 -1.67 19.89
N LEU A 359 -19.98 -2.15 21.12
CA LEU A 359 -21.34 -2.34 21.60
C LEU A 359 -22.18 -1.05 21.50
N ARG A 360 -21.61 0.10 21.85
CA ARG A 360 -22.26 1.42 21.72
C ARG A 360 -22.57 1.82 20.27
N ARG A 361 -21.87 1.23 19.30
CA ARG A 361 -21.97 1.52 17.87
C ARG A 361 -22.80 0.50 17.09
N LEU A 362 -23.02 -0.69 17.66
CA LEU A 362 -23.79 -1.77 17.03
C LEU A 362 -25.24 -1.36 16.74
N LEU A 363 -25.96 -0.80 17.71
CA LEU A 363 -27.36 -0.40 17.49
C LEU A 363 -27.50 0.69 16.41
N PRO A 364 -26.75 1.81 16.46
CA PRO A 364 -26.71 2.77 15.34
C PRO A 364 -26.37 2.12 14.00
N ALA A 365 -25.46 1.13 13.97
CA ALA A 365 -25.10 0.42 12.75
C ALA A 365 -26.23 -0.43 12.19
N LEU A 366 -26.93 -1.18 13.04
CA LEU A 366 -28.10 -1.97 12.65
C LEU A 366 -29.23 -1.06 12.13
N LEU A 367 -29.49 0.06 12.81
CA LEU A 367 -30.50 1.04 12.37
C LEU A 367 -30.12 1.70 11.05
N TYR A 368 -28.84 2.01 10.83
CA TYR A 368 -28.35 2.56 9.57
C TYR A 368 -28.49 1.55 8.42
N LEU A 369 -28.11 0.29 8.63
CA LEU A 369 -28.28 -0.78 7.63
C LEU A 369 -29.75 -0.98 7.25
N ALA A 370 -30.66 -0.99 8.23
CA ALA A 370 -32.10 -1.09 7.98
C ALA A 370 -32.67 0.08 7.14
N ARG A 371 -31.99 1.24 7.12
CA ARG A 371 -32.36 2.38 6.26
C ARG A 371 -31.80 2.25 4.85
N LEU A 372 -30.63 1.61 4.70
CA LEU A 372 -29.96 1.41 3.41
C LEU A 372 -30.55 0.28 2.56
N THR A 373 -31.23 -0.71 3.16
CA THR A 373 -31.93 -1.80 2.45
C THR A 373 -33.09 -1.34 1.54
N LYS A 374 -33.19 -0.03 1.25
CA LYS A 374 -34.13 0.59 0.30
C LYS A 374 -33.48 1.01 -1.03
N VAL A 375 -32.23 0.67 -1.30
CA VAL A 375 -31.54 0.99 -2.56
C VAL A 375 -31.38 -0.27 -3.40
N GLU A 376 -31.77 -0.18 -4.67
CA GLU A 376 -31.70 -1.27 -5.66
C GLU A 376 -30.28 -1.83 -5.80
N SER A 377 -30.20 -3.17 -5.84
CA SER A 377 -28.95 -3.90 -6.04
C SER A 377 -28.31 -3.52 -7.38
N PRO A 378 -26.98 -3.30 -7.44
CA PRO A 378 -26.28 -3.12 -8.71
C PRO A 378 -26.44 -4.36 -9.59
N GLN A 379 -26.57 -4.16 -10.90
CA GLN A 379 -26.58 -5.24 -11.90
C GLN A 379 -25.30 -6.06 -11.77
N THR A 380 -25.46 -7.33 -11.39
CA THR A 380 -24.36 -8.31 -11.39
C THR A 380 -24.22 -8.89 -12.78
N ASP A 381 -23.01 -8.81 -13.34
CA ASP A 381 -22.65 -9.58 -14.53
C ASP A 381 -22.72 -11.07 -14.17
N THR A 382 -23.72 -11.76 -14.71
CA THR A 382 -24.16 -13.11 -14.32
C THR A 382 -23.14 -14.20 -14.64
N THR A 383 -22.14 -13.89 -15.47
CA THR A 383 -21.26 -14.88 -16.09
C THR A 383 -20.12 -15.37 -15.18
N HIS A 384 -19.76 -14.60 -14.15
CA HIS A 384 -18.63 -14.91 -13.25
C HIS A 384 -19.05 -15.34 -11.84
N HIS A 385 -20.36 -15.39 -11.57
CA HIS A 385 -20.91 -15.67 -10.25
C HIS A 385 -20.62 -17.09 -9.74
N GLU A 386 -20.46 -18.08 -10.63
CA GLU A 386 -20.26 -19.50 -10.27
C GLU A 386 -18.83 -19.81 -9.81
N LEU A 387 -17.82 -19.26 -10.50
CA LEU A 387 -16.39 -19.46 -10.19
C LEU A 387 -16.01 -19.03 -8.76
N PHE A 388 -16.70 -18.00 -8.26
CA PHE A 388 -16.45 -17.38 -6.96
C PHE A 388 -17.61 -17.56 -5.96
N ALA A 389 -18.56 -18.44 -6.23
CA ALA A 389 -19.73 -18.67 -5.37
C ALA A 389 -19.34 -19.16 -3.94
N ASP A 390 -18.21 -19.83 -3.82
CA ASP A 390 -17.67 -20.35 -2.55
C ASP A 390 -16.82 -19.34 -1.79
N VAL A 391 -16.37 -18.24 -2.41
CA VAL A 391 -15.49 -17.23 -1.80
C VAL A 391 -16.07 -16.69 -0.49
N GLY A 392 -17.37 -16.36 -0.47
CA GLY A 392 -18.02 -15.89 0.76
C GLY A 392 -18.02 -16.94 1.89
N LYS A 393 -18.03 -18.24 1.57
CA LYS A 393 -17.92 -19.31 2.57
C LYS A 393 -16.47 -19.45 3.06
N ILE A 394 -15.49 -19.32 2.16
CA ILE A 394 -14.06 -19.35 2.47
C ILE A 394 -13.70 -18.23 3.46
N GLU A 395 -14.10 -17.00 3.14
CA GLU A 395 -13.86 -15.83 3.99
C GLU A 395 -14.47 -16.00 5.39
N ARG A 396 -15.75 -16.40 5.48
CA ARG A 396 -16.43 -16.65 6.76
C ARG A 396 -15.77 -17.76 7.57
N SER A 397 -15.32 -18.83 6.91
CA SER A 397 -14.59 -19.92 7.55
C SER A 397 -13.27 -19.43 8.15
N GLY A 398 -12.55 -18.55 7.43
CA GLY A 398 -11.38 -17.84 7.96
C GLY A 398 -11.70 -17.03 9.21
N ILE A 399 -12.75 -16.21 9.16
CA ILE A 399 -13.17 -15.37 10.30
C ILE A 399 -13.44 -16.20 11.55
N ILE A 400 -14.17 -17.31 11.42
CA ILE A 400 -14.50 -18.21 12.55
C ILE A 400 -13.23 -18.84 13.16
N ARG A 401 -12.21 -19.12 12.35
CA ARG A 401 -10.92 -19.70 12.79
C ARG A 401 -9.96 -18.66 13.37
N GLY A 402 -10.24 -17.37 13.15
CA GLY A 402 -9.44 -16.24 13.61
C GLY A 402 -9.05 -16.26 15.10
N PRO A 403 -9.96 -16.51 16.06
CA PRO A 403 -9.61 -16.59 17.48
C PRO A 403 -8.54 -17.64 17.79
N TYR A 404 -8.64 -18.83 17.16
CA TYR A 404 -7.67 -19.91 17.33
C TYR A 404 -6.32 -19.55 16.69
N ALA A 405 -6.35 -18.93 15.50
CA ALA A 405 -5.14 -18.44 14.84
C ALA A 405 -4.41 -17.39 15.69
N LEU A 406 -5.14 -16.43 16.27
CA LEU A 406 -4.58 -15.43 17.18
C LEU A 406 -3.93 -16.10 18.40
N TRP A 407 -4.63 -17.03 19.04
CA TRP A 407 -4.08 -17.78 20.17
C TRP A 407 -2.80 -18.53 19.81
N ARG A 408 -2.75 -19.17 18.64
CA ARG A 408 -1.56 -19.86 18.14
C ARG A 408 -0.41 -18.88 17.92
N ALA A 409 -0.68 -17.72 17.34
CA ALA A 409 0.31 -16.66 17.13
C ALA A 409 0.92 -16.15 18.45
N ARG A 410 0.13 -16.05 19.52
CA ARG A 410 0.63 -15.71 20.86
C ARG A 410 1.51 -16.80 21.45
N ARG A 411 1.18 -18.08 21.21
CA ARG A 411 1.99 -19.21 21.68
C ARG A 411 3.29 -19.40 20.91
N SER A 412 3.34 -18.99 19.64
CA SER A 412 4.57 -19.02 18.82
C SER A 412 5.47 -17.80 19.05
N GLY A 413 5.27 -17.05 20.14
CA GLY A 413 6.15 -15.94 20.52
C GLY A 413 5.96 -14.64 19.72
N GLY A 414 4.85 -14.45 19.01
CA GLY A 414 4.52 -13.16 18.39
C GLY A 414 4.21 -12.11 19.46
N ARG A 415 5.07 -11.10 19.60
CA ARG A 415 4.88 -10.02 20.58
C ARG A 415 3.57 -9.29 20.33
N ALA A 416 2.65 -9.39 21.29
CA ALA A 416 1.40 -8.65 21.26
C ALA A 416 1.67 -7.17 21.48
N ARG A 417 1.02 -6.32 20.68
CA ARG A 417 1.07 -4.87 20.87
C ARG A 417 -0.28 -4.37 21.40
N PRO A 418 -0.28 -3.68 22.55
CA PRO A 418 -1.52 -3.25 23.18
C PRO A 418 -2.26 -2.24 22.31
N LEU A 419 -3.58 -2.17 22.48
CA LEU A 419 -4.41 -1.08 21.98
C LEU A 419 -4.20 0.13 22.92
N LEU A 420 -3.15 0.91 22.66
CA LEU A 420 -2.80 2.11 23.45
C LEU A 420 -3.72 3.29 23.11
N GLY A 421 -3.81 4.28 24.01
CA GLY A 421 -4.57 5.53 23.78
C GLY A 421 -5.97 5.63 24.37
N LEU A 422 -6.48 4.57 25.01
CA LEU A 422 -7.85 4.55 25.53
C LEU A 422 -8.01 5.19 26.93
N ASN A 423 -7.03 5.98 27.40
CA ASN A 423 -7.10 6.74 28.65
C ASN A 423 -7.34 8.21 28.29
N GLY A 424 -8.60 8.62 28.22
CA GLY A 424 -8.95 9.99 27.90
C GLY A 424 -8.57 10.95 29.03
N THR A 425 -7.61 11.83 28.77
CA THR A 425 -7.86 13.28 28.79
C THR A 425 -7.13 13.86 27.58
N GLY A 426 -7.73 14.82 26.87
CA GLY A 426 -7.09 15.50 25.74
C GLY A 426 -5.88 16.37 26.12
N ALA A 427 -5.21 16.05 27.22
CA ALA A 427 -4.02 16.73 27.76
C ALA A 427 -2.75 15.86 27.68
N ASP A 428 -2.87 14.53 27.56
CA ASP A 428 -1.74 13.64 27.28
C ASP A 428 -1.71 13.30 25.78
N VAL A 429 -1.71 14.33 24.93
CA VAL A 429 -1.06 14.16 23.63
C VAL A 429 0.38 13.83 23.96
N VAL A 430 0.90 12.70 23.48
CA VAL A 430 2.34 12.43 23.50
C VAL A 430 2.98 13.56 22.71
N THR A 431 3.33 14.65 23.39
CA THR A 431 4.22 15.67 22.85
C THR A 431 5.53 14.96 22.55
N PRO A 432 6.15 15.19 21.38
CA PRO A 432 7.40 14.54 21.04
C PRO A 432 8.46 15.01 22.04
N LYS A 433 8.68 14.22 23.10
CA LYS A 433 9.81 14.36 24.01
C LYS A 433 10.79 13.27 23.64
N THR A 434 11.92 13.72 23.09
CA THR A 434 13.24 13.09 23.03
C THR A 434 13.23 11.57 23.16
N ALA A 435 13.57 10.91 22.06
CA ALA A 435 13.79 9.47 21.97
C ALA A 435 14.57 8.93 23.18
N PRO A 436 14.21 7.74 23.71
CA PRO A 436 15.04 7.08 24.70
C PRO A 436 16.43 6.78 24.12
N GLU A 437 17.47 6.99 24.93
CA GLU A 437 18.86 6.67 24.60
C GLU A 437 18.98 5.25 24.02
N VAL A 438 19.52 5.17 22.81
CA VAL A 438 19.88 3.92 22.14
C VAL A 438 21.05 3.31 22.93
N PRO A 439 21.00 2.04 23.35
CA PRO A 439 22.16 1.40 23.98
C PRO A 439 23.31 1.33 22.97
N GLU A 440 24.48 1.84 23.36
CA GLU A 440 25.73 1.82 22.58
C GLU A 440 26.04 0.42 22.04
N VAL A 441 26.25 0.34 20.74
CA VAL A 441 26.85 -0.83 20.08
C VAL A 441 28.36 -0.74 20.32
N PRO A 442 29.03 -1.79 20.81
CA PRO A 442 30.46 -1.73 21.07
C PRO A 442 31.25 -1.58 19.76
N ASP A 443 32.15 -0.59 19.75
CA ASP A 443 33.03 -0.25 18.63
C ASP A 443 33.80 -1.46 18.08
N ALA A 444 33.83 -1.57 16.74
CA ALA A 444 34.78 -2.41 16.03
C ALA A 444 36.20 -1.82 16.16
N PRO A 445 37.25 -2.66 16.28
CA PRO A 445 38.60 -2.17 16.56
C PRO A 445 39.21 -1.39 15.38
N ALA A 446 39.86 -0.29 15.74
CA ALA A 446 40.47 0.70 14.88
C ALA A 446 41.52 0.14 13.89
N SER A 447 41.55 0.79 12.73
CA SER A 447 42.51 0.68 11.63
C SER A 447 43.97 0.77 12.07
N VAL A 448 44.80 -0.14 11.54
CA VAL A 448 46.26 0.00 11.51
C VAL A 448 46.67 0.91 10.36
N THR A 449 47.55 1.83 10.73
CA THR A 449 48.19 2.94 10.03
C THR A 449 48.87 2.64 8.70
N SER A 450 48.79 3.66 7.84
CA SER A 450 49.64 4.05 6.71
C SER A 450 51.11 3.63 6.73
N VAL A 451 51.63 3.22 5.57
CA VAL A 451 53.04 3.47 5.17
C VAL A 451 53.06 4.06 3.77
N SER A 452 53.78 5.18 3.66
CA SER A 452 53.97 6.01 2.49
C SER A 452 55.00 5.44 1.49
N ALA A 453 54.90 5.95 0.26
CA ALA A 453 55.67 5.60 -0.93
C ALA A 453 57.20 5.69 -0.82
N GLN A 454 57.90 4.80 -1.54
CA GLN A 454 59.19 5.11 -2.15
C GLN A 454 59.38 4.41 -3.51
N THR A 455 59.59 5.24 -4.52
CA THR A 455 60.06 4.96 -5.87
C THR A 455 61.46 4.34 -5.85
N LYS A 456 61.71 3.29 -6.63
CA LYS A 456 63.04 3.01 -7.20
C LYS A 456 62.93 2.10 -8.43
N GLU A 457 63.35 2.63 -9.56
CA GLU A 457 63.67 1.90 -10.78
C GLU A 457 64.89 0.98 -10.57
N SER A 458 64.93 -0.07 -11.41
CA SER A 458 66.11 -0.58 -12.15
C SER A 458 66.54 -2.04 -11.90
N LYS A 459 66.53 -2.77 -13.03
CA LYS A 459 67.47 -3.80 -13.54
C LYS A 459 67.38 -5.27 -13.09
N GLN A 460 67.32 -6.10 -14.15
CA GLN A 460 67.93 -7.44 -14.36
C GLN A 460 67.31 -8.57 -13.50
N SER A 461 66.88 -9.71 -14.04
CA SER A 461 67.18 -10.46 -15.27
C SER A 461 66.00 -11.38 -15.59
#